data_AF-A0A963S3J0-F1
#
_entry.id   AF-A0A963S3J0-F1
#
_cell.length_a   1.000
_cell.length_b   1.000
_cell.length_c   1.000
_cell.angle_alpha   90.00
_cell.angle_beta   90.00
_cell.angle_gamma   90.00
#
_symmetry.space_group_name_H-M   'P 1'
#
loop_
_entity.id
_entity.type
_entity.pdbx_description
1 polymer ?
#
loop_
_entity_poly.entity_id
_entity_poly.type
_entity_poly.pdbx_seq_one_letter_code
_entity_poly.pdbx_strand_id
1 'polypeptide(L)'
;MNITKKVRVAVNGYGVIGKRVADAVVLQPDMALAGVCDVSADWRPRMALAKGFALFGATADHAAAMRAVDLAVSGTLDDLLAQADVVVDCTPKRIAAANVEAYRKRGIRFILQGGEKHSVTGHSFVAEASFASAIGRDSTRVVSCNTTSIVRTLNALKRASLLARARGTLLRRATDPWESHLGGIMNTL
;
A
#
# COMPACT_ATOMS: atom_id res chain seq x y z
N MET A 1 7.59 -2.83 32.74
CA MET A 1 6.75 -2.97 31.54
C MET A 1 7.58 -2.52 30.34
N ASN A 2 8.10 -3.45 29.54
CA ASN A 2 8.81 -3.06 28.31
C ASN A 2 7.75 -2.51 27.36
N ILE A 3 7.69 -1.18 27.21
CA ILE A 3 6.91 -0.54 26.16
C ILE A 3 7.53 -1.02 24.85
N THR A 4 6.92 -2.01 24.21
CA THR A 4 7.31 -2.40 22.86
C THR A 4 7.15 -1.16 21.99
N LYS A 5 8.27 -0.63 21.49
CA LYS A 5 8.27 0.51 20.58
C LYS A 5 7.39 0.14 19.39
N LYS A 6 6.25 0.82 19.23
CA LYS A 6 5.33 0.59 18.10
C LYS A 6 6.04 0.87 16.79
N VAL A 7 5.81 0.02 15.78
CA VAL A 7 6.35 0.24 14.43
C VAL A 7 5.61 1.42 13.80
N ARG A 8 6.35 2.44 13.41
CA ARG A 8 5.82 3.64 12.73
C ARG A 8 5.67 3.35 11.24
N VAL A 9 4.43 3.29 10.76
CA VAL A 9 4.10 2.94 9.38
C VAL A 9 3.71 4.20 8.61
N ALA A 10 4.43 4.50 7.53
CA ALA A 10 4.02 5.48 6.53
C ALA A 10 3.17 4.82 5.45
N VAL A 11 2.11 5.49 4.99
CA VAL A 11 1.33 5.03 3.84
C VAL A 11 1.48 6.03 2.70
N ASN A 12 2.11 5.62 1.60
CA ASN A 12 2.28 6.47 0.43
C ASN A 12 1.21 6.16 -0.63
N GLY A 13 0.36 7.14 -0.93
CA GLY A 13 -0.81 7.03 -1.81
C GLY A 13 -2.09 6.69 -1.03
N TYR A 14 -2.87 7.71 -0.66
CA TYR A 14 -4.13 7.57 0.10
C TYR A 14 -5.35 7.26 -0.81
N GLY A 15 -5.13 6.37 -1.80
CA GLY A 15 -6.16 5.90 -2.72
C GLY A 15 -7.04 4.78 -2.17
N VAL A 16 -7.60 3.96 -3.05
CA VAL A 16 -8.49 2.84 -2.70
C VAL A 16 -7.84 1.88 -1.70
N ILE A 17 -6.59 1.48 -1.93
CA ILE A 17 -5.87 0.56 -1.05
C ILE A 17 -5.29 1.31 0.16
N GLY A 18 -4.58 2.42 -0.06
CA GLY A 18 -3.86 3.12 1.00
C GLY A 18 -4.74 3.55 2.17
N LYS A 19 -5.95 4.06 1.92
CA LYS A 19 -6.86 4.42 3.03
C LYS A 19 -7.25 3.25 3.91
N ARG A 20 -7.44 2.07 3.32
CA ARG A 20 -7.79 0.83 4.05
C ARG A 20 -6.59 0.30 4.82
N VAL A 21 -5.39 0.44 4.26
CA VAL A 21 -4.14 0.11 4.95
C VAL A 21 -3.94 1.03 6.14
N ALA A 22 -4.12 2.35 5.98
CA ALA A 22 -3.99 3.31 7.07
C ALA A 22 -4.95 2.99 8.23
N ASP A 23 -6.22 2.72 7.91
CA ASP A 23 -7.21 2.29 8.91
C ASP A 23 -6.78 0.99 9.61
N ALA A 24 -6.29 -0.01 8.87
CA ALA A 24 -5.84 -1.27 9.45
C ALA A 24 -4.64 -1.10 10.38
N VAL A 25 -3.69 -0.24 10.03
CA VAL A 25 -2.51 0.08 10.86
C VAL A 25 -2.93 0.68 12.21
N VAL A 26 -3.88 1.62 12.20
CA VAL A 26 -4.36 2.29 13.43
C VAL A 26 -5.04 1.30 14.39
N LEU A 27 -5.62 0.22 13.87
CA LEU A 27 -6.24 -0.83 14.68
C LEU A 27 -5.24 -1.81 15.31
N GLN A 28 -3.96 -1.80 14.89
CA GLN A 28 -2.97 -2.73 15.44
C GLN A 28 -2.36 -2.19 16.75
N PRO A 29 -2.31 -2.99 17.83
CA PRO A 29 -1.78 -2.53 19.12
C PRO A 29 -0.26 -2.26 19.07
N ASP A 30 0.47 -2.91 18.16
CA ASP A 30 1.92 -2.88 17.99
C ASP A 30 2.39 -1.96 16.84
N MET A 31 1.47 -1.26 16.16
CA MET A 31 1.78 -0.31 15.10
C MET A 31 1.23 1.08 15.41
N ALA A 32 1.83 2.09 14.78
CA ALA A 32 1.34 3.46 14.79
C ALA A 32 1.43 4.03 13.38
N LEU A 33 0.37 4.71 12.92
CA LEU A 33 0.38 5.41 11.65
C LEU A 33 1.24 6.67 11.78
N ALA A 34 2.36 6.74 11.06
CA ALA A 34 3.20 7.94 11.00
C ALA A 34 2.53 9.07 10.21
N GLY A 35 1.73 8.70 9.20
CA GLY A 35 0.99 9.62 8.35
C GLY A 35 0.64 8.99 7.01
N VAL A 36 -0.13 9.74 6.22
CA VAL A 36 -0.50 9.37 4.86
C VAL A 36 0.00 10.42 3.88
N CYS A 37 0.45 9.99 2.72
CA CYS A 37 0.94 10.85 1.65
C CYS A 37 0.05 10.74 0.40
N ASP A 38 -0.24 11.85 -0.27
CA ASP A 38 -0.98 11.87 -1.53
C ASP A 38 -0.49 12.99 -2.47
N VAL A 39 -0.97 12.98 -3.70
CA VAL A 39 -0.83 14.06 -4.70
C VAL A 39 -2.09 14.91 -4.79
N SER A 40 -3.24 14.36 -4.41
CA SER A 40 -4.53 15.02 -4.60
C SER A 40 -4.79 16.13 -3.57
N ALA A 41 -5.29 17.27 -4.02
CA ALA A 41 -5.82 18.35 -3.18
C ALA A 41 -7.36 18.40 -3.19
N ASP A 42 -8.03 17.31 -3.58
CA ASP A 42 -9.50 17.25 -3.62
C ASP A 42 -10.12 16.97 -2.23
N TRP A 43 -11.36 16.49 -2.20
CA TRP A 43 -12.05 16.15 -0.97
C TRP A 43 -11.48 14.92 -0.25
N ARG A 44 -10.70 14.06 -0.93
CA ARG A 44 -10.31 12.74 -0.40
C ARG A 44 -9.31 12.84 0.76
N PRO A 45 -8.26 13.68 0.72
CA PRO A 45 -7.40 13.91 1.87
C PRO A 45 -8.12 14.51 3.08
N ARG A 46 -9.24 15.24 2.89
CA ARG A 46 -10.04 15.75 4.02
C ARG A 46 -10.52 14.63 4.93
N MET A 47 -10.77 13.44 4.38
CA MET A 47 -11.15 12.27 5.17
C MET A 47 -9.99 11.72 6.01
N ALA A 48 -8.74 11.86 5.57
CA ALA A 48 -7.59 11.52 6.39
C ALA A 48 -7.50 12.46 7.59
N LEU A 49 -7.65 13.77 7.36
CA LEU A 49 -7.65 14.79 8.41
C LEU A 49 -8.81 14.61 9.40
N ALA A 50 -10.02 14.31 8.93
CA ALA A 50 -11.17 14.04 9.78
C ALA A 50 -10.98 12.83 10.71
N LYS A 51 -10.15 11.86 10.29
CA LYS A 51 -9.73 10.71 11.11
C LYS A 51 -8.53 11.01 12.02
N GLY A 52 -8.01 12.23 12.00
CA GLY A 52 -6.84 12.64 12.76
C GLY A 52 -5.50 12.15 12.19
N PHE A 53 -5.46 11.74 10.92
CA PHE A 53 -4.22 11.30 10.29
C PHE A 53 -3.39 12.49 9.83
N ALA A 54 -2.08 12.47 10.11
CA ALA A 54 -1.15 13.45 9.56
C ALA A 54 -1.07 13.30 8.04
N LEU A 55 -1.30 14.40 7.31
CA LEU A 55 -1.33 14.44 5.85
C LEU A 55 -0.03 15.05 5.30
N PHE A 56 0.55 14.39 4.30
CA PHE A 56 1.78 14.82 3.63
C PHE A 56 1.54 14.92 2.12
N GLY A 57 2.20 15.88 1.47
CA GLY A 57 2.23 15.98 0.01
C GLY A 57 3.34 15.11 -0.58
N ALA A 58 3.10 14.45 -1.71
CA ALA A 58 4.13 13.63 -2.37
C ALA A 58 5.38 14.42 -2.77
N THR A 59 5.21 15.71 -3.08
CA THR A 59 6.30 16.67 -3.33
C THR A 59 5.98 17.99 -2.64
N ALA A 60 6.93 18.93 -2.64
CA ALA A 60 6.71 20.30 -2.16
C ALA A 60 5.54 20.99 -2.89
N ASP A 61 5.43 20.82 -4.21
CA ASP A 61 4.34 21.39 -5.01
C ASP A 61 2.98 20.82 -4.61
N HIS A 62 2.89 19.50 -4.40
CA HIS A 62 1.65 18.88 -3.93
C HIS A 62 1.29 19.37 -2.52
N ALA A 63 2.27 19.51 -1.62
CA ALA A 63 2.04 20.06 -0.29
C ALA A 63 1.56 21.53 -0.34
N ALA A 64 2.11 22.34 -1.25
CA ALA A 64 1.67 23.71 -1.47
C ALA A 64 0.24 23.78 -2.04
N ALA A 65 -0.07 22.96 -3.05
CA ALA A 65 -1.41 22.87 -3.64
C ALA A 65 -2.47 22.46 -2.61
N MET A 66 -2.16 21.50 -1.74
CA MET A 66 -3.04 21.10 -0.64
C MET A 66 -3.26 22.23 0.37
N ARG A 67 -2.21 22.98 0.74
CA ARG A 67 -2.35 24.14 1.64
C ARG A 67 -3.20 25.26 1.03
N ALA A 68 -3.12 25.47 -0.27
CA ALA A 68 -3.91 26.48 -0.98
C ALA A 68 -5.43 26.23 -0.94
N VAL A 69 -5.85 25.01 -0.60
CA VAL A 69 -7.26 24.62 -0.40
C VAL A 69 -7.58 24.30 1.07
N ASP A 70 -6.80 24.88 1.98
CA ASP A 70 -6.96 24.81 3.44
C ASP A 70 -6.86 23.40 4.03
N LEU A 71 -6.07 22.51 3.42
CA LEU A 71 -5.71 21.23 4.05
C LEU A 71 -4.54 21.42 5.01
N ALA A 72 -4.67 20.89 6.23
CA ALA A 72 -3.62 20.89 7.24
C ALA A 72 -2.50 19.89 6.89
N VAL A 73 -1.56 20.33 6.05
CA VAL A 73 -0.42 19.51 5.58
C VAL A 73 0.75 19.58 6.56
N SER A 74 1.20 18.42 7.03
CA SER A 74 2.30 18.23 7.99
C SER A 74 3.70 18.24 7.35
N GLY A 75 3.80 18.15 6.02
CA GLY A 75 5.07 18.16 5.31
C GLY A 75 5.00 17.48 3.95
N THR A 76 6.15 16.98 3.49
CA THR A 76 6.33 16.22 2.25
C THR A 76 6.52 14.72 2.52
N LEU A 77 6.56 13.91 1.46
CA LEU A 77 6.92 12.48 1.56
C LEU A 77 8.28 12.30 2.27
N ASP A 78 9.23 13.19 2.02
CA ASP A 78 10.55 13.12 2.62
C ASP A 78 10.51 13.27 4.15
N ASP A 79 9.65 14.18 4.64
CA ASP A 79 9.39 14.38 6.06
C ASP A 79 8.69 13.17 6.67
N LEU A 80 7.71 12.60 5.97
CA LEU A 80 7.00 11.40 6.40
C LEU A 80 7.95 10.19 6.54
N LEU A 81 8.83 9.99 5.56
CA LEU A 81 9.80 8.88 5.57
C LEU A 81 10.86 9.05 6.66
N ALA A 82 11.24 10.29 7.02
CA ALA A 82 12.21 10.55 8.08
C ALA A 82 11.72 10.10 9.47
N GLN A 83 10.41 9.95 9.63
CA GLN A 83 9.78 9.58 10.90
C GLN A 83 9.10 8.20 10.88
N ALA A 84 9.32 7.39 9.85
CA ALA A 84 8.73 6.06 9.71
C ALA A 84 9.78 4.96 9.78
N ASP A 85 9.41 3.81 10.33
CA ASP A 85 10.24 2.60 10.34
C ASP A 85 10.03 1.76 9.06
N VAL A 86 8.84 1.85 8.46
CA VAL A 86 8.45 1.16 7.23
C VAL A 86 7.45 1.98 6.43
N VAL A 87 7.53 1.91 5.10
CA VAL A 87 6.54 2.51 4.20
C VAL A 87 5.73 1.44 3.46
N VAL A 88 4.40 1.59 3.44
CA VAL A 88 3.51 0.83 2.57
C VAL A 88 3.18 1.70 1.36
N ASP A 89 3.81 1.40 0.23
CA ASP A 89 3.56 2.10 -1.02
C ASP A 89 2.31 1.52 -1.69
N CYS A 90 1.31 2.40 -1.84
CA CYS A 90 0.01 2.15 -2.46
C CYS A 90 -0.20 3.04 -3.69
N THR A 91 0.87 3.59 -4.26
CA THR A 91 0.83 4.45 -5.44
C THR A 91 0.55 3.65 -6.72
N PRO A 92 0.10 4.31 -7.82
CA PRO A 92 -0.16 3.63 -9.08
C PRO A 92 1.08 2.96 -9.69
N LYS A 93 0.83 2.01 -10.59
CA LYS A 93 1.88 1.31 -11.34
C LYS A 93 2.78 2.33 -12.03
N ARG A 94 4.10 2.22 -11.88
CA ARG A 94 5.18 3.13 -12.33
C ARG A 94 5.61 4.21 -11.34
N ILE A 95 4.71 4.76 -10.52
CA ILE A 95 5.09 5.74 -9.49
C ILE A 95 5.90 5.04 -8.39
N ALA A 96 5.42 3.87 -7.94
CA ALA A 96 6.12 3.07 -6.95
C ALA A 96 7.55 2.70 -7.38
N ALA A 97 7.78 2.44 -8.68
CA ALA A 97 9.11 2.13 -9.19
C ALA A 97 10.11 3.29 -8.98
N ALA A 98 9.67 4.54 -9.16
CA ALA A 98 10.49 5.72 -8.88
C ALA A 98 10.73 5.89 -7.37
N ASN A 99 9.70 5.67 -6.55
CA ASN A 99 9.80 5.79 -5.10
C ASN A 99 10.76 4.75 -4.47
N VAL A 100 10.87 3.56 -5.06
CA VAL A 100 11.75 2.49 -4.56
C VAL A 100 13.21 2.93 -4.48
N GLU A 101 13.67 3.76 -5.42
CA GLU A 101 15.02 4.31 -5.35
C GLU A 101 15.20 5.23 -4.14
N ALA A 102 14.21 6.08 -3.85
CA ALA A 102 14.23 6.94 -2.67
C ALA A 102 14.20 6.12 -1.37
N TYR A 103 13.40 5.05 -1.30
CA TYR A 103 13.35 4.17 -0.13
C TYR A 103 14.70 3.48 0.11
N ARG A 104 15.31 2.93 -0.95
CA ARG A 104 16.63 2.29 -0.86
C ARG A 104 17.72 3.26 -0.44
N LYS A 105 17.75 4.48 -1.00
CA LYS A 105 18.71 5.53 -0.62
C LYS A 105 18.60 5.90 0.86
N ARG A 106 17.38 5.87 1.42
CA ARG A 106 17.11 6.14 2.84
C ARG A 106 17.32 4.95 3.76
N GLY A 107 17.50 3.74 3.21
CA GLY A 107 17.57 2.51 4.00
C GLY A 107 16.27 2.16 4.75
N ILE A 108 15.12 2.73 4.34
CA ILE A 108 13.83 2.44 4.96
C ILE A 108 13.23 1.16 4.36
N ARG A 109 12.61 0.33 5.19
CA ARG A 109 11.91 -0.86 4.73
C ARG A 109 10.65 -0.48 3.97
N PHE A 110 10.28 -1.25 2.94
CA PHE A 110 9.11 -0.92 2.14
C PHE A 110 8.31 -2.12 1.65
N ILE A 111 6.99 -1.92 1.56
CA ILE A 111 6.02 -2.89 1.05
C ILE A 111 5.36 -2.32 -0.19
N LEU A 112 5.39 -3.06 -1.30
CA LEU A 112 4.74 -2.68 -2.56
C LEU A 112 3.44 -3.48 -2.79
N GLN A 113 2.53 -2.92 -3.59
CA GLN A 113 1.32 -3.64 -4.04
C GLN A 113 1.57 -4.50 -5.28
N GLY A 114 0.62 -5.40 -5.55
CA GLY A 114 0.73 -6.41 -6.62
C GLY A 114 0.74 -5.88 -8.03
N GLY A 115 0.60 -4.55 -8.20
CA GLY A 115 0.76 -3.89 -9.49
C GLY A 115 2.20 -3.84 -9.98
N GLU A 116 3.17 -3.93 -9.06
CA GLU A 116 4.61 -3.85 -9.36
C GLU A 116 5.20 -5.18 -9.81
N LYS A 117 6.32 -5.15 -10.53
CA LYS A 117 7.01 -6.38 -10.97
C LYS A 117 7.65 -7.10 -9.78
N HIS A 118 7.68 -8.44 -9.81
CA HIS A 118 8.32 -9.24 -8.75
C HIS A 118 9.81 -8.90 -8.57
N SER A 119 10.52 -8.60 -9.65
CA SER A 119 11.94 -8.26 -9.64
C SER A 119 12.28 -6.99 -8.86
N VAL A 120 11.31 -6.12 -8.58
CA VAL A 120 11.54 -4.88 -7.82
C VAL A 120 11.95 -5.17 -6.38
N THR A 121 11.35 -6.19 -5.76
CA THR A 121 11.65 -6.60 -4.37
C THR A 121 12.38 -7.93 -4.30
N GLY A 122 12.39 -8.71 -5.39
CA GLY A 122 12.86 -10.10 -5.39
C GLY A 122 12.03 -11.02 -4.48
N HIS A 123 10.88 -10.56 -3.98
CA HIS A 123 10.04 -11.29 -3.04
C HIS A 123 8.56 -10.95 -3.22
N SER A 124 7.71 -11.99 -3.27
CA SER A 124 6.26 -11.86 -3.33
C SER A 124 5.62 -12.47 -2.09
N PHE A 125 4.61 -11.79 -1.53
CA PHE A 125 4.06 -12.13 -0.24
C PHE A 125 2.57 -12.45 -0.28
N VAL A 126 2.21 -13.56 0.34
CA VAL A 126 0.87 -13.91 0.82
C VAL A 126 1.06 -14.53 2.20
N ALA A 127 0.51 -13.91 3.24
CA ALA A 127 0.81 -14.27 4.64
C ALA A 127 0.73 -15.79 4.90
N GLU A 128 -0.36 -16.43 4.52
CA GLU A 128 -0.58 -17.87 4.77
C GLU A 128 0.38 -18.80 3.98
N ALA A 129 1.05 -18.30 2.94
CA ALA A 129 1.90 -19.11 2.06
C ALA A 129 3.39 -18.79 2.16
N SER A 130 3.74 -17.54 2.50
CA SER A 130 5.13 -17.06 2.44
C SER A 130 5.50 -16.11 3.58
N PHE A 131 4.87 -16.26 4.75
CA PHE A 131 5.23 -15.47 5.94
C PHE A 131 6.69 -15.67 6.35
N ALA A 132 7.10 -16.93 6.52
CA ALA A 132 8.45 -17.26 6.99
C ALA A 132 9.54 -16.67 6.08
N SER A 133 9.31 -16.61 4.76
CA SER A 133 10.28 -16.06 3.81
C SER A 133 10.37 -14.53 3.80
N ALA A 134 9.44 -13.83 4.46
CA ALA A 134 9.47 -12.37 4.60
C ALA A 134 10.24 -11.90 5.84
N ILE A 135 10.52 -12.78 6.81
CA ILE A 135 11.20 -12.43 8.04
C ILE A 135 12.59 -11.86 7.73
N GLY A 136 12.90 -10.69 8.29
CA GLY A 136 14.20 -10.03 8.14
C GLY A 136 14.44 -9.36 6.78
N ARG A 137 13.47 -9.38 5.85
CA ARG A 137 13.62 -8.69 4.57
C ARG A 137 13.38 -7.20 4.69
N ASP A 138 14.14 -6.42 3.93
CA ASP A 138 13.95 -4.97 3.83
C ASP A 138 12.81 -4.58 2.89
N SER A 139 12.44 -5.47 1.97
CA SER A 139 11.33 -5.22 1.07
C SER A 139 10.56 -6.46 0.67
N THR A 140 9.29 -6.26 0.35
CA THR A 140 8.41 -7.29 -0.17
C THR A 140 7.29 -6.69 -1.01
N ARG A 141 6.71 -7.49 -1.90
CA ARG A 141 5.54 -7.11 -2.69
C ARG A 141 4.36 -7.99 -2.30
N VAL A 142 3.30 -7.40 -1.75
CA VAL A 142 2.02 -8.08 -1.59
C VAL A 142 1.47 -8.33 -2.99
N VAL A 143 1.09 -9.57 -3.31
CA VAL A 143 0.61 -9.90 -4.66
C VAL A 143 -0.78 -9.28 -4.94
N SER A 144 -1.24 -9.36 -6.19
CA SER A 144 -2.51 -8.73 -6.58
C SER A 144 -3.71 -9.34 -5.83
N CYS A 145 -4.86 -8.66 -5.86
CA CYS A 145 -6.11 -9.16 -5.27
C CYS A 145 -6.47 -10.57 -5.76
N ASN A 146 -6.44 -10.79 -7.08
CA ASN A 146 -6.72 -12.09 -7.71
C ASN A 146 -5.67 -13.14 -7.36
N THR A 147 -4.39 -12.77 -7.35
CA THR A 147 -3.32 -13.70 -6.96
C THR A 147 -3.47 -14.11 -5.49
N THR A 148 -3.81 -13.16 -4.61
CA THR A 148 -4.02 -13.42 -3.19
C THR A 148 -5.17 -14.41 -2.97
N SER A 149 -6.31 -14.22 -3.63
CA SER A 149 -7.45 -15.14 -3.50
C SER A 149 -7.12 -16.54 -4.01
N ILE A 150 -6.50 -16.64 -5.20
CA ILE A 150 -6.08 -17.93 -5.77
C ILE A 150 -5.09 -18.64 -4.85
N VAL A 151 -4.05 -17.94 -4.36
CA VAL A 151 -3.03 -18.55 -3.51
C VAL A 151 -3.64 -19.04 -2.19
N ARG A 152 -4.57 -18.29 -1.57
CA ARG A 152 -5.24 -18.77 -0.35
C ARG A 152 -5.97 -20.09 -0.57
N THR A 153 -6.82 -20.16 -1.59
CA THR A 153 -7.61 -21.37 -1.88
C THR A 153 -6.72 -22.54 -2.31
N LEU A 154 -5.80 -22.31 -3.26
CA LEU A 154 -4.94 -23.38 -3.78
C LEU A 154 -3.94 -23.85 -2.73
N ASN A 155 -3.41 -22.96 -1.88
CA ASN A 155 -2.48 -23.37 -0.84
C ASN A 155 -3.17 -24.23 0.24
N ALA A 156 -4.43 -23.94 0.58
CA ALA A 156 -5.21 -24.79 1.48
C ALA A 156 -5.36 -26.22 0.91
N LEU A 157 -5.75 -26.34 -0.37
CA LEU A 157 -5.85 -27.65 -1.06
C LEU A 157 -4.49 -28.35 -1.16
N LYS A 158 -3.42 -27.59 -1.40
CA LYS A 158 -2.05 -28.11 -1.46
C LYS A 158 -1.62 -28.70 -0.12
N ARG A 159 -1.88 -28.02 1.00
CA ARG A 159 -1.55 -28.51 2.35
C ARG A 159 -2.34 -29.76 2.73
N ALA A 160 -3.55 -29.89 2.23
CA ALA A 160 -4.36 -31.10 2.40
C ALA A 160 -3.96 -32.24 1.43
N SER A 161 -2.92 -32.06 0.60
CA SER A 161 -2.53 -33.01 -0.45
C SER A 161 -3.63 -33.30 -1.48
N LEU A 162 -4.56 -32.36 -1.67
CA LEU A 162 -5.68 -32.47 -2.61
C LEU A 162 -5.45 -31.72 -3.93
N LEU A 163 -4.34 -30.99 -4.05
CA LEU A 163 -4.05 -30.20 -5.24
C LEU A 163 -3.07 -30.93 -6.18
N ALA A 164 -3.61 -31.59 -7.21
CA ALA A 164 -2.79 -32.14 -8.31
C ALA A 164 -2.54 -31.12 -9.43
N ARG A 165 -3.58 -30.40 -9.86
CA ARG A 165 -3.53 -29.37 -10.92
C ARG A 165 -4.68 -28.38 -10.72
N ALA A 166 -4.45 -27.11 -11.04
CA ALA A 166 -5.50 -26.09 -11.11
C ALA A 166 -5.53 -25.44 -12.50
N ARG A 167 -6.73 -25.13 -12.98
CA ARG A 167 -7.00 -24.30 -14.17
C ARG A 167 -8.14 -23.37 -13.80
N GLY A 168 -8.09 -22.12 -14.23
CA GLY A 168 -9.13 -21.15 -13.91
C GLY A 168 -9.16 -20.00 -14.91
N THR A 169 -10.36 -19.46 -15.11
CA THR A 169 -10.62 -18.27 -15.91
C THR A 169 -10.96 -17.13 -14.97
N LEU A 170 -10.29 -15.99 -15.14
CA LEU A 170 -10.49 -14.81 -14.30
C LEU A 170 -11.46 -13.83 -14.97
N LEU A 171 -12.69 -13.78 -14.47
CA LEU A 171 -13.64 -12.72 -14.81
C LEU A 171 -13.40 -11.54 -13.87
N ARG A 172 -12.95 -10.42 -14.42
CA ARG A 172 -12.55 -9.23 -13.64
C ARG A 172 -13.58 -8.13 -13.81
N ARG A 173 -13.86 -7.40 -12.73
CA ARG A 173 -14.56 -6.12 -12.82
C ARG A 173 -13.79 -5.14 -13.72
N ALA A 174 -14.50 -4.25 -14.40
CA ALA A 174 -13.90 -3.20 -15.22
C ALA A 174 -13.19 -2.14 -14.37
N THR A 175 -13.94 -1.39 -13.56
CA THR A 175 -13.44 -0.30 -12.71
C THR A 175 -13.91 -0.48 -11.26
N ASP A 176 -13.18 0.09 -10.30
CA ASP A 176 -13.72 0.19 -8.93
C ASP A 176 -14.88 1.21 -8.94
N PRO A 177 -15.86 1.11 -8.03
CA PRO A 177 -16.89 2.14 -7.89
C PRO A 177 -16.31 3.56 -7.72
N TRP A 178 -15.10 3.66 -7.15
CA TRP A 178 -14.33 4.89 -6.98
C TRP A 178 -13.85 5.54 -8.29
N GLU A 179 -13.73 4.75 -9.36
CA GLU A 179 -13.21 5.13 -10.68
C GLU A 179 -14.29 5.00 -11.77
N SER A 180 -15.57 4.90 -11.37
CA SER A 180 -16.70 4.74 -12.31
C SER A 180 -16.81 5.89 -13.33
N HIS A 181 -16.24 7.05 -13.02
CA HIS A 181 -16.17 8.21 -13.91
C HIS A 181 -15.11 8.09 -15.03
N LEU A 182 -14.17 7.13 -14.95
CA LEU A 182 -13.04 7.02 -15.89
C LEU A 182 -13.25 6.02 -17.03
N GLY A 183 -14.29 5.20 -17.02
CA GLY A 183 -14.52 4.22 -18.08
C GLY A 183 -15.80 3.40 -17.92
N GLY A 184 -16.37 3.00 -19.07
CA GLY A 184 -17.64 2.28 -19.18
C GLY A 184 -17.67 0.87 -18.58
N ILE A 185 -18.86 0.28 -18.62
CA ILE A 185 -19.27 -0.89 -17.82
C ILE A 185 -18.53 -2.19 -18.20
N MET A 186 -18.03 -2.31 -19.43
CA MET A 186 -17.32 -3.50 -19.91
C MET A 186 -16.12 -3.12 -20.78
N ASN A 187 -14.96 -3.69 -20.46
CA ASN A 187 -13.77 -3.68 -21.30
C ASN A 187 -13.46 -5.14 -21.65
N THR A 188 -14.36 -5.75 -22.41
CA THR A 188 -14.12 -7.05 -23.06
C THR A 188 -13.51 -6.75 -24.43
N LEU A 189 -12.24 -7.13 -24.61
CA LEU A 189 -11.77 -7.52 -25.93
C LEU A 189 -12.42 -8.86 -26.29
#